data_AF-A0A367ELY8-F1
#
_entry.id   AF-A0A367ELY8-F1
#
_cell.length_a   1.000
_cell.length_b   1.000
_cell.length_c   1.000
_cell.angle_alpha   90.00
_cell.angle_beta   90.00
_cell.angle_gamma   90.00
#
_symmetry.space_group_name_H-M   'P 1'
#
loop_
_entity.id
_entity.type
_entity.pdbx_description
1 polymer ?
#
loop_
_entity_poly.entity_id
_entity_poly.type
_entity_poly.pdbx_seq_one_letter_code
_entity_poly.pdbx_strand_id
1 'polypeptide(L)'
;MIIRVTEPETGPLPALTADPMAVRIAALQAAVDTHVRLGSLTLCPGVDRAATIAQAETNIRRTAQTYLAWLQGTVRLRLIPGPIRSQSTGAPTGTPIPEGETVQLHDDEEITYTVDTEDAKGFDTPETITWSVDNPEVATLRVAEDTRSADVIAGVPGSATVTASIPALDLSVTEAIDVVPGGTATIKMVPGEVRKQQQ
;
A
#
# COMPACT_ATOMS: atom_id res chain seq x y z
N MET A 1 2.85 -19.08 -48.57
CA MET A 1 1.52 -19.40 -48.01
C MET A 1 1.35 -18.57 -46.75
N ILE A 2 0.40 -17.63 -46.75
CA ILE A 2 0.17 -16.67 -45.65
C ILE A 2 -0.53 -17.43 -44.52
N ILE A 3 0.13 -17.57 -43.36
CA ILE A 3 -0.52 -18.08 -42.16
C ILE A 3 -1.38 -16.93 -41.61
N ARG A 4 -2.68 -16.99 -41.84
CA ARG A 4 -3.64 -16.16 -41.10
C ARG A 4 -3.81 -16.77 -39.72
N VAL A 5 -3.18 -16.16 -38.72
CA VAL A 5 -3.55 -16.38 -37.33
C VAL A 5 -4.91 -15.74 -37.16
N THR A 6 -5.97 -16.55 -37.07
CA THR A 6 -7.28 -16.06 -36.70
C THR A 6 -7.17 -15.60 -35.25
N GLU A 7 -7.30 -14.29 -35.00
CA GLU A 7 -7.36 -13.76 -33.64
C GLU A 7 -8.45 -14.52 -32.87
N PRO A 8 -8.20 -14.96 -31.63
CA PRO A 8 -9.27 -15.51 -30.81
C PRO A 8 -10.33 -14.43 -30.66
N GLU A 9 -11.59 -14.74 -31.01
CA GLU A 9 -12.71 -13.83 -30.84
C GLU A 9 -12.72 -13.32 -29.38
N THR A 10 -12.29 -12.08 -29.18
CA THR A 10 -12.52 -11.33 -27.96
C THR A 10 -14.00 -10.96 -27.92
N GLY A 11 -14.82 -11.95 -27.56
CA GLY A 11 -16.20 -11.69 -27.14
C GLY A 11 -16.21 -10.68 -25.98
N PRO A 12 -17.30 -9.90 -25.82
CA PRO A 12 -17.39 -8.92 -24.75
C PRO A 12 -17.13 -9.59 -23.41
N LEU A 13 -16.17 -9.06 -22.65
CA LEU A 13 -15.91 -9.49 -21.28
C LEU A 13 -17.23 -9.39 -20.49
N PRO A 14 -17.69 -10.46 -19.82
CA PRO A 14 -18.95 -10.44 -19.10
C PRO A 14 -18.92 -9.37 -18.00
N ALA A 15 -20.05 -8.67 -17.87
CA ALA A 15 -20.22 -7.58 -16.92
C ALA A 15 -19.89 -7.99 -15.47
N LEU A 16 -19.26 -7.07 -14.74
CA LEU A 16 -18.73 -7.16 -13.37
C LEU A 16 -19.81 -7.47 -12.29
N THR A 17 -20.35 -8.68 -12.29
CA THR A 17 -21.14 -9.23 -11.16
C THR A 17 -20.77 -10.67 -10.80
N ALA A 18 -19.75 -11.24 -11.44
CA ALA A 18 -19.38 -12.63 -11.24
C ALA A 18 -18.63 -12.83 -9.91
N ASP A 19 -19.09 -13.83 -9.15
CA ASP A 19 -18.37 -14.42 -8.02
C ASP A 19 -16.87 -14.56 -8.37
N PRO A 20 -15.95 -13.94 -7.60
CA PRO A 20 -14.52 -14.01 -7.86
C PRO A 20 -14.00 -15.44 -8.03
N MET A 21 -14.63 -16.41 -7.35
CA MET A 21 -14.29 -17.83 -7.48
C MET A 21 -14.71 -18.40 -8.84
N ALA A 22 -15.89 -18.03 -9.35
CA ALA A 22 -16.36 -18.46 -10.67
C ALA A 22 -15.47 -17.91 -11.80
N VAL A 23 -15.01 -16.67 -11.68
CA VAL A 23 -14.03 -16.06 -12.62
C VAL A 23 -12.69 -16.80 -12.57
N ARG A 24 -12.24 -17.20 -11.38
CA ARG A 24 -11.01 -17.99 -11.18
C ARG A 24 -11.07 -19.37 -11.83
N ILE A 25 -12.18 -20.07 -11.65
CA ILE A 25 -12.41 -21.40 -12.25
C ILE A 25 -12.43 -21.30 -13.78
N ALA A 26 -13.14 -20.32 -14.33
CA ALA A 26 -13.21 -20.10 -15.78
C ALA A 26 -11.85 -19.76 -16.40
N ALA A 27 -11.05 -18.91 -15.74
CA ALA A 27 -9.69 -18.58 -16.19
C ALA A 27 -8.75 -19.80 -16.18
N LEU A 28 -8.84 -20.64 -15.14
CA LEU A 28 -8.05 -21.87 -15.04
C LEU A 28 -8.43 -22.86 -16.15
N GLN A 29 -9.73 -23.04 -16.42
CA GLN A 29 -10.21 -23.89 -17.51
C GLN A 29 -9.76 -23.39 -18.88
N ALA A 30 -9.80 -22.08 -19.14
CA ALA A 30 -9.29 -21.51 -20.39
C ALA A 30 -7.78 -21.74 -20.59
N ALA A 31 -6.98 -21.69 -19.51
CA ALA A 31 -5.55 -21.99 -19.56
C ALA A 31 -5.28 -23.47 -19.84
N VAL A 32 -6.00 -24.37 -19.16
CA VAL A 32 -5.95 -25.82 -19.42
C VAL A 32 -6.36 -26.13 -20.85
N ASP A 33 -7.46 -25.55 -21.33
CA ASP A 33 -7.95 -25.73 -22.70
C ASP A 33 -6.95 -25.22 -23.74
N THR A 34 -6.25 -24.12 -23.45
CA THR A 34 -5.17 -23.62 -24.32
C THR A 34 -4.03 -24.63 -24.38
N HIS A 35 -3.65 -25.22 -23.25
CA HIS A 35 -2.58 -26.21 -23.18
C HIS A 35 -2.97 -27.53 -23.88
N VAL A 36 -4.20 -28.00 -23.67
CA VAL A 36 -4.76 -29.21 -24.31
C VAL A 36 -4.88 -29.02 -25.82
N ARG A 37 -5.33 -27.84 -26.27
CA ARG A 37 -5.51 -27.51 -27.69
C ARG A 37 -4.19 -27.29 -28.43
N LEU A 38 -3.15 -26.84 -27.74
CA LEU A 38 -1.79 -26.82 -28.28
C LEU A 38 -1.24 -28.23 -28.55
N GLY A 39 -1.73 -29.25 -27.84
CA GLY A 39 -1.52 -30.68 -28.15
C GLY A 39 -0.07 -31.07 -28.42
N SER A 40 0.13 -32.23 -29.07
CA SER A 40 1.41 -32.55 -29.69
C SER A 40 1.62 -31.60 -30.87
N LEU A 41 2.44 -30.56 -30.70
CA LEU A 41 2.81 -29.63 -31.76
C LEU A 41 3.34 -30.41 -32.98
N THR A 42 2.50 -30.58 -34.00
CA THR A 42 2.92 -31.17 -35.28
C THR A 42 3.62 -30.09 -36.08
N LEU A 43 4.95 -30.12 -36.11
CA LEU A 43 5.72 -29.16 -36.88
C LEU A 43 5.54 -29.42 -38.37
N CYS A 44 5.11 -28.40 -39.11
CA CYS A 44 5.10 -28.44 -40.57
C CYS A 44 6.55 -28.56 -41.10
N PRO A 45 6.77 -29.26 -42.23
CA PRO A 45 8.07 -29.29 -42.89
C PRO A 45 8.58 -27.86 -43.19
N GLY A 46 9.85 -27.58 -42.89
CA GLY A 46 10.50 -26.28 -43.10
C GLY A 46 10.50 -25.33 -41.91
N VAL A 47 9.94 -25.74 -40.76
CA VAL A 47 9.99 -24.97 -39.51
C VAL A 47 11.16 -25.44 -38.65
N ASP A 48 11.93 -24.50 -38.10
CA ASP A 48 12.98 -24.82 -37.11
C ASP A 48 12.34 -25.30 -35.81
N ARG A 49 12.52 -26.59 -35.54
CA ARG A 49 12.01 -27.28 -34.35
C ARG A 49 12.55 -26.66 -33.05
N ALA A 50 13.84 -26.36 -32.99
CA ALA A 50 14.47 -25.88 -31.77
C ALA A 50 13.97 -24.46 -31.43
N ALA A 51 13.92 -23.58 -32.43
CA ALA A 51 13.41 -22.22 -32.26
C ALA A 51 11.93 -22.22 -31.85
N THR A 52 11.12 -23.09 -32.45
CA THR A 52 9.68 -23.17 -32.14
C THR A 52 9.42 -23.68 -30.73
N ILE A 53 10.16 -24.71 -30.28
CA ILE A 53 10.06 -25.23 -28.91
C ILE A 53 10.49 -24.16 -27.90
N ALA A 54 11.63 -23.48 -28.12
CA ALA A 54 12.12 -22.43 -27.23
C ALA A 54 11.12 -21.26 -27.09
N GLN A 55 10.47 -20.87 -28.20
CA GLN A 55 9.43 -19.83 -28.17
C GLN A 55 8.18 -20.29 -27.41
N ALA A 56 7.75 -21.55 -27.60
CA ALA A 56 6.61 -22.12 -26.89
C ALA A 56 6.88 -22.20 -25.37
N GLU A 57 8.06 -22.66 -24.96
CA GLU A 57 8.49 -22.70 -23.55
C GLU A 57 8.52 -21.31 -22.93
N THR A 58 9.03 -20.31 -23.66
CA THR A 58 9.03 -18.91 -23.21
C THR A 58 7.61 -18.39 -23.00
N ASN A 59 6.71 -18.68 -23.93
CA ASN A 59 5.31 -18.28 -23.83
C ASN A 59 4.60 -18.95 -22.65
N ILE A 60 4.80 -20.26 -22.46
CA ILE A 60 4.25 -21.00 -21.31
C ILE A 60 4.76 -20.41 -19.99
N ARG A 61 6.08 -20.16 -19.88
CA ARG A 61 6.68 -19.57 -18.68
C ARG A 61 6.11 -18.19 -18.38
N ARG A 62 5.97 -17.34 -19.40
CA ARG A 62 5.38 -16.00 -19.25
C ARG A 62 3.93 -16.09 -18.77
N THR A 63 3.11 -16.94 -19.39
CA THR A 63 1.72 -17.16 -18.97
C THR A 63 1.64 -17.68 -17.53
N ALA A 64 2.50 -18.62 -17.14
CA ALA A 64 2.55 -19.14 -15.77
C ALA A 64 2.96 -18.05 -14.76
N GLN A 65 3.91 -17.18 -15.11
CA GLN A 65 4.31 -16.05 -14.27
C GLN A 65 3.19 -15.01 -14.12
N THR A 66 2.49 -14.67 -15.21
CA THR A 66 1.33 -13.77 -15.15
C THR A 66 0.22 -14.36 -14.29
N TYR A 67 -0.05 -15.67 -14.43
CA TYR A 67 -1.06 -16.35 -13.62
C TYR A 67 -0.65 -16.43 -12.15
N LEU A 68 0.64 -16.66 -11.85
CA LEU A 68 1.18 -16.65 -10.50
C LEU A 68 1.04 -15.27 -9.85
N ALA A 69 1.44 -14.20 -10.55
CA ALA A 69 1.28 -12.83 -10.06
C ALA A 69 -0.20 -12.49 -9.81
N TRP A 70 -1.08 -12.96 -10.70
CA TRP A 70 -2.53 -12.80 -10.52
C TRP A 70 -3.09 -13.60 -9.34
N LEU A 71 -2.59 -14.82 -9.10
CA LEU A 71 -2.97 -15.67 -7.96
C LEU A 71 -2.42 -15.19 -6.61
N GLN A 72 -1.25 -14.55 -6.61
CA GLN A 72 -0.68 -13.88 -5.44
C GLN A 72 -1.54 -12.69 -5.03
N GLY A 73 -2.21 -12.06 -5.99
CA GLY A 73 -3.09 -10.93 -5.74
C GLY A 73 -2.32 -9.64 -5.48
N THR A 74 -3.06 -8.54 -5.36
CA THR A 74 -2.53 -7.25 -4.95
C THR A 74 -2.23 -7.25 -3.47
N VAL A 75 -1.03 -6.85 -3.06
CA VAL A 75 -0.73 -6.50 -1.67
C VAL A 75 -1.19 -5.08 -1.41
N ARG A 76 -1.79 -4.84 -0.25
CA ARG A 76 -2.19 -3.54 0.25
C ARG A 76 -1.29 -3.14 1.40
N LEU A 77 -0.96 -1.87 1.44
CA LEU A 77 -0.19 -1.25 2.51
C LEU A 77 -1.10 -0.25 3.23
N ARG A 78 -1.27 -0.40 4.53
CA ARG A 78 -2.07 0.52 5.35
C ARG A 78 -1.21 1.05 6.49
N LEU A 79 -1.18 2.36 6.62
CA LEU A 79 -0.54 3.04 7.73
C LEU A 79 -1.60 3.35 8.78
N ILE A 80 -1.36 2.95 10.03
CA ILE A 80 -2.29 3.07 11.13
C ILE A 80 -1.65 3.95 12.20
N PRO A 81 -2.20 5.14 12.50
CA PRO A 81 -1.74 5.99 13.58
C PRO A 81 -2.12 5.39 14.93
N GLY A 82 -1.16 5.31 15.83
CA GLY A 82 -1.35 5.01 17.25
C GLY A 82 -1.71 6.26 18.06
N PRO A 83 -1.76 6.16 19.40
CA PRO A 83 -2.00 7.31 20.26
C PRO A 83 -0.79 8.27 20.27
N ILE A 84 -1.07 9.57 20.33
CA ILE A 84 -0.05 10.59 20.63
C ILE A 84 0.36 10.48 22.10
N ARG A 85 1.66 10.51 22.37
CA ARG A 85 2.27 10.44 23.70
C ARG A 85 3.20 11.62 23.93
N SER A 86 3.37 12.02 25.19
CA SER A 86 4.42 12.96 25.56
C SER A 86 5.79 12.27 25.49
N GLN A 87 6.76 12.91 24.85
CA GLN A 87 8.15 12.42 24.78
C GLN A 87 8.80 12.28 26.17
N SER A 88 8.39 13.12 27.13
CA SER A 88 8.99 13.16 28.47
C SER A 88 8.45 12.07 29.41
N THR A 89 7.19 11.68 29.25
CA THR A 89 6.50 10.76 30.20
C THR A 89 6.03 9.47 29.55
N GLY A 90 5.93 9.41 28.23
CA GLY A 90 5.29 8.31 27.50
C GLY A 90 3.78 8.23 27.71
N ALA A 91 3.17 9.16 28.45
CA ALA A 91 1.74 9.16 28.70
C ALA A 91 0.97 9.69 27.48
N PRO A 92 -0.22 9.14 27.17
CA PRO A 92 -1.07 9.68 26.10
C PRO A 92 -1.47 11.13 26.38
N THR A 93 -1.34 12.02 25.39
CA THR A 93 -1.65 13.45 25.54
C THR A 93 -2.92 13.90 24.80
N GLY A 94 -3.50 13.05 23.94
CA GLY A 94 -4.65 13.38 23.12
C GLY A 94 -5.61 12.23 22.83
N THR A 95 -6.64 12.53 22.06
CA THR A 95 -7.58 11.55 21.51
C THR A 95 -6.91 10.81 20.34
N PRO A 96 -7.15 9.51 20.14
CA PRO A 96 -6.67 8.81 18.96
C PRO A 96 -7.10 9.52 17.67
N ILE A 97 -6.17 9.67 16.73
CA ILE A 97 -6.43 10.32 15.45
C ILE A 97 -7.03 9.28 14.49
N PRO A 98 -8.15 9.56 13.81
CA PRO A 98 -8.67 8.70 12.76
C PRO A 98 -7.70 8.56 11.59
N GLU A 99 -7.70 7.41 10.93
CA GLU A 99 -6.88 7.19 9.73
C GLU A 99 -7.25 8.17 8.59
N GLY A 100 -6.22 8.73 7.95
CA GLY A 100 -6.37 9.67 6.82
C GLY A 100 -6.68 11.11 7.21
N GLU A 101 -6.71 11.44 8.51
CA GLU A 101 -6.72 12.82 8.99
C GLU A 101 -5.30 13.35 9.19
N THR A 102 -5.11 14.65 8.96
CA THR A 102 -3.82 15.31 9.19
C THR A 102 -3.41 15.17 10.66
N VAL A 103 -2.22 14.63 10.90
CA VAL A 103 -1.67 14.49 12.25
C VAL A 103 -1.00 15.79 12.65
N GLN A 104 -1.46 16.37 13.76
CA GLN A 104 -0.82 17.51 14.40
C GLN A 104 -0.21 17.08 15.74
N LEU A 105 1.07 17.37 15.93
CA LEU A 105 1.86 17.08 17.13
C LEU A 105 2.36 18.37 17.75
N HIS A 106 2.45 18.42 19.08
CA HIS A 106 3.31 19.40 19.73
C HIS A 106 4.79 18.97 19.64
N ASP A 107 5.71 19.94 19.76
CA ASP A 107 7.16 19.70 19.75
C ASP A 107 7.68 18.83 20.92
N ASP A 108 6.84 18.57 21.93
CA ASP A 108 7.10 17.66 23.05
C ASP A 108 6.33 16.33 22.97
N GLU A 109 5.74 16.02 21.80
CA GLU A 109 4.94 14.82 21.56
C GLU A 109 5.57 13.86 20.54
N GLU A 110 5.17 12.59 20.61
CA GLU A 110 5.51 11.55 19.63
C GLU A 110 4.25 10.73 19.32
N ILE A 111 4.23 10.09 18.15
CA ILE A 111 3.16 9.16 17.74
C ILE A 111 3.79 7.88 17.20
N THR A 112 3.23 6.72 17.55
CA THR A 112 3.63 5.45 16.95
C THR A 112 2.78 5.21 15.71
N TYR A 113 3.40 4.93 14.57
CA TYR A 113 2.71 4.35 13.42
C TYR A 113 2.98 2.87 13.32
N THR A 114 1.95 2.11 12.97
CA THR A 114 2.07 0.70 12.61
C THR A 114 1.64 0.49 11.16
N VAL A 115 2.29 -0.44 10.48
CA VAL A 115 1.99 -0.77 9.10
C VAL A 115 1.38 -2.16 9.03
N ASP A 116 0.15 -2.21 8.53
CA ASP A 116 -0.53 -3.45 8.18
C ASP A 116 -0.33 -3.72 6.70
N THR A 117 -0.02 -4.98 6.38
CA THR A 117 0.08 -5.47 5.02
C THR A 117 -0.92 -6.59 4.83
N GLU A 118 -1.70 -6.54 3.75
CA GLU A 118 -2.68 -7.59 3.46
C GLU A 118 -2.58 -7.99 1.99
N ASP A 119 -2.55 -9.30 1.71
CA ASP A 119 -2.72 -9.81 0.35
C ASP A 119 -4.19 -9.68 -0.11
N ALA A 120 -4.46 -10.05 -1.36
CA ALA A 120 -5.82 -9.98 -1.92
C ALA A 120 -6.81 -10.96 -1.27
N LYS A 121 -6.35 -11.82 -0.34
CA LYS A 121 -7.17 -12.77 0.41
C LYS A 121 -7.33 -12.33 1.88
N GLY A 122 -6.76 -11.19 2.27
CA GLY A 122 -6.81 -10.65 3.62
C GLY A 122 -5.84 -11.35 4.58
N PHE A 123 -4.79 -11.99 4.08
CA PHE A 123 -3.72 -12.53 4.92
C PHE A 123 -2.57 -11.56 5.01
N ASP A 124 -1.93 -11.53 6.19
CA ASP A 124 -0.74 -10.75 6.42
C ASP A 124 0.43 -11.22 5.55
N THR A 125 1.23 -10.28 5.03
CA THR A 125 2.36 -10.57 4.14
C THR A 125 3.70 -10.32 4.84
N PRO A 126 4.68 -11.23 4.79
CA PRO A 126 5.93 -11.13 5.57
C PRO A 126 6.93 -10.09 5.01
N GLU A 127 6.44 -9.04 4.36
CA GLU A 127 7.26 -8.04 3.68
C GLU A 127 7.99 -7.12 4.68
N THR A 128 9.20 -6.70 4.30
CA THR A 128 9.99 -5.74 5.08
C THR A 128 9.59 -4.32 4.72
N ILE A 129 9.28 -3.51 5.74
CA ILE A 129 8.92 -2.11 5.54
C ILE A 129 10.16 -1.23 5.71
N THR A 130 10.32 -0.26 4.82
CA THR A 130 11.33 0.78 4.92
C THR A 130 10.64 2.11 5.20
N TRP A 131 11.23 2.91 6.09
CA TRP A 131 10.68 4.18 6.55
C TRP A 131 11.58 5.34 6.16
N SER A 132 10.98 6.47 5.81
CA SER A 132 11.70 7.72 5.59
C SER A 132 10.85 8.92 5.98
N VAL A 133 11.51 10.02 6.28
CA VAL A 133 10.91 11.33 6.52
C VAL A 133 11.61 12.35 5.61
N ASP A 134 10.86 13.25 5.01
CA ASP A 134 11.41 14.27 4.09
C ASP A 134 12.14 15.41 4.83
N ASN A 135 11.76 15.70 6.09
CA ASN A 135 12.33 16.75 6.92
C ASN A 135 12.66 16.26 8.35
N PRO A 136 13.90 15.79 8.61
CA PRO A 136 14.30 15.25 9.90
C PRO A 136 14.45 16.30 11.02
N GLU A 137 14.47 17.61 10.70
CA GLU A 137 14.47 18.64 11.73
C GLU A 137 13.08 18.80 12.35
N VAL A 138 12.01 18.61 11.55
CA VAL A 138 10.61 18.70 11.99
C VAL A 138 10.15 17.41 12.64
N ALA A 139 10.51 16.24 12.09
CA ALA A 139 10.14 14.95 12.66
C ALA A 139 11.24 13.92 12.46
N THR A 140 11.59 13.17 13.51
CA THR A 140 12.57 12.06 13.41
C THR A 140 11.89 10.71 13.57
N LEU A 141 12.53 9.66 13.04
CA LEU A 141 11.99 8.30 13.08
C LEU A 141 12.82 7.41 14.00
N ARG A 142 12.13 6.66 14.86
CA ARG A 142 12.68 5.52 15.59
C ARG A 142 11.93 4.26 15.16
N VAL A 143 12.53 3.54 14.20
CA VAL A 143 11.96 2.31 13.63
C VAL A 143 12.20 1.13 14.58
N ALA A 144 11.15 0.35 14.85
CA ALA A 144 11.25 -0.86 15.67
C ALA A 144 11.97 -1.99 14.93
N GLU A 145 12.45 -2.99 15.68
CA GLU A 145 13.17 -4.14 15.11
C GLU A 145 12.30 -4.98 14.16
N ASP A 146 10.97 -4.99 14.38
CA ASP A 146 10.01 -5.66 13.50
C ASP A 146 9.84 -4.96 12.13
N THR A 147 10.42 -3.77 11.98
CA THR A 147 10.27 -2.85 10.84
C THR A 147 8.85 -2.38 10.55
N ARG A 148 7.83 -2.94 11.19
CA ARG A 148 6.41 -2.63 10.96
C ARG A 148 5.90 -1.49 11.81
N SER A 149 6.63 -1.15 12.85
CA SER A 149 6.30 -0.02 13.71
C SER A 149 7.41 1.03 13.67
N ALA A 150 7.03 2.30 13.70
CA ALA A 150 7.96 3.40 13.87
C ALA A 150 7.36 4.48 14.76
N ASP A 151 8.14 4.96 15.74
CA ASP A 151 7.79 6.17 16.45
C ASP A 151 8.24 7.38 15.63
N VAL A 152 7.31 8.30 15.38
CA VAL A 152 7.56 9.62 14.81
C VAL A 152 7.65 10.59 15.96
N ILE A 153 8.84 11.15 16.17
CA ILE A 153 9.17 12.04 17.28
C ILE A 153 9.18 13.47 16.74
N ALA A 154 8.34 14.33 17.29
CA ALA A 154 8.29 15.73 16.90
C ALA A 154 9.59 16.47 17.25
N GLY A 155 10.03 17.34 16.35
CA GLY A 155 11.21 18.20 16.48
C GLY A 155 10.81 19.66 16.47
N VAL A 156 11.33 20.44 15.52
CA VAL A 156 10.97 21.87 15.41
C VAL A 156 9.61 22.07 14.74
N PRO A 157 8.87 23.15 15.07
CA PRO A 157 7.62 23.47 14.39
C PRO A 157 7.77 23.61 12.88
N GLY A 158 6.83 23.03 12.14
CA GLY A 158 6.86 22.93 10.68
C GLY A 158 6.07 21.72 10.19
N SER A 159 6.18 21.38 8.92
CA SER A 159 5.51 20.20 8.35
C SER A 159 6.52 19.22 7.75
N ALA A 160 6.23 17.93 7.88
CA ALA A 160 7.01 16.83 7.34
C ALA A 160 6.08 15.74 6.78
N THR A 161 6.59 14.91 5.89
CA THR A 161 5.91 13.75 5.32
C THR A 161 6.65 12.49 5.75
N VAL A 162 5.94 11.60 6.43
CA VAL A 162 6.43 10.26 6.76
C VAL A 162 6.01 9.31 5.66
N THR A 163 6.94 8.49 5.18
CA THR A 163 6.70 7.48 4.15
C THR A 163 7.07 6.11 4.68
N ALA A 164 6.15 5.16 4.55
CA ALA A 164 6.41 3.73 4.70
C ALA A 164 6.33 3.06 3.33
N SER A 165 7.28 2.20 2.99
CA SER A 165 7.30 1.54 1.69
C SER A 165 7.80 0.10 1.74
N ILE A 166 7.35 -0.71 0.77
CA ILE A 166 7.82 -2.05 0.47
C ILE A 166 8.54 -1.98 -0.89
N PRO A 167 9.88 -1.79 -0.93
CA PRO A 167 10.61 -1.62 -2.17
C PRO A 167 10.52 -2.82 -3.11
N ALA A 168 10.37 -4.03 -2.56
CA ALA A 168 10.23 -5.26 -3.34
C ALA A 168 8.94 -5.30 -4.19
N LEU A 169 7.91 -4.56 -3.77
CA LEU A 169 6.60 -4.53 -4.41
C LEU A 169 6.28 -3.18 -5.06
N ASP A 170 7.18 -2.21 -4.98
CA ASP A 170 6.96 -0.82 -5.43
C ASP A 170 5.69 -0.21 -4.82
N LEU A 171 5.46 -0.48 -3.53
CA LEU A 171 4.31 0.04 -2.77
C LEU A 171 4.79 1.04 -1.72
N SER A 172 4.09 2.17 -1.61
CA SER A 172 4.36 3.19 -0.60
C SER A 172 3.07 3.84 -0.11
N VAL A 173 3.08 4.24 1.16
CA VAL A 173 2.04 5.05 1.80
C VAL A 173 2.71 6.22 2.51
N THR A 174 2.08 7.38 2.45
CA THR A 174 2.59 8.62 3.02
C THR A 174 1.57 9.26 3.94
N GLU A 175 2.04 9.89 5.01
CA GLU A 175 1.22 10.65 5.95
C GLU A 175 1.88 12.00 6.25
N ALA A 176 1.06 13.05 6.32
CA ALA A 176 1.54 14.39 6.62
C ALA A 176 1.51 14.63 8.13
N ILE A 177 2.62 15.12 8.66
CA ILE A 177 2.81 15.49 10.06
C ILE A 177 2.98 17.00 10.13
N ASP A 178 2.18 17.66 10.95
CA ASP A 178 2.32 19.06 11.29
C ASP A 178 2.77 19.18 12.74
N VAL A 179 3.93 19.80 12.97
CA VAL A 179 4.47 20.05 14.31
C VAL A 179 4.22 21.51 14.66
N VAL A 180 3.56 21.71 15.80
CA VAL A 180 3.28 23.03 16.37
C VAL A 180 4.02 23.21 17.69
N PRO A 181 4.32 24.46 18.11
CA PRO A 181 4.97 24.68 19.39
C PRO A 181 4.12 24.16 20.56
N GLY A 182 4.72 23.36 21.44
CA GLY A 182 4.12 22.94 22.70
C GLY A 182 3.96 24.13 23.63
N GLY A 183 2.72 24.38 24.08
CA GLY A 183 2.46 25.40 25.09
C GLY A 183 2.15 26.80 24.57
N THR A 184 1.30 26.95 23.53
CA THR A 184 0.56 28.21 23.40
C THR A 184 -0.29 28.42 24.65
N ALA A 185 0.08 29.41 25.46
CA ALA A 185 -0.78 29.91 26.52
C ALA A 185 -2.10 30.39 25.89
N THR A 186 -3.14 29.57 25.95
CA THR A 186 -4.46 29.96 25.45
C THR A 186 -5.02 31.04 26.36
N ILE A 187 -4.96 32.30 25.92
CA ILE A 187 -5.66 33.40 26.58
C ILE A 187 -7.16 33.21 26.33
N LYS A 188 -7.86 32.62 27.31
CA LYS A 188 -9.32 32.56 27.30
C LYS A 188 -9.87 33.92 27.70
N MET A 189 -10.32 34.72 26.73
CA MET A 189 -11.11 35.91 27.01
C MET A 189 -12.49 35.48 27.52
N VAL A 190 -12.75 35.73 28.80
CA VAL A 190 -14.08 35.57 29.40
C VAL A 190 -14.74 36.94 29.40
N PRO A 191 -15.96 37.10 28.84
CA PRO A 191 -16.71 38.34 28.96
C PRO A 191 -16.88 38.71 30.44
N GLY A 192 -16.40 39.88 30.83
CA GLY A 192 -16.63 40.43 32.17
C GLY A 192 -18.08 40.91 32.33
N GLU A 193 -18.55 41.04 33.58
CA GLU A 193 -19.85 41.64 33.86
C GLU A 193 -19.93 43.07 33.31
N VAL A 194 -21.03 43.37 32.61
CA VAL A 194 -21.32 44.73 32.13
C VAL A 194 -21.68 45.61 33.33
N ARG A 195 -20.84 46.61 33.63
CA ARG A 195 -21.15 47.63 34.64
C ARG A 195 -21.69 48.89 33.97
N LYS A 196 -22.80 49.42 34.48
CA LYS A 196 -23.32 50.72 34.06
C LYS A 196 -22.32 51.81 34.48
N GLN A 197 -22.00 52.71 33.55
CA GLN A 197 -21.21 53.90 33.83
C GLN A 197 -22.02 54.78 34.80
N GLN A 198 -21.51 54.96 36.03
CA GLN A 198 -22.06 55.97 36.93
C GLN A 198 -21.63 57.34 36.39
N GLN A 199 -22.61 58.10 35.91
CA GLN A 199 -22.48 59.54 35.67
C GLN A 199 -22.76 60.29 36.97
#